data_AF-A0A1G2TYR0-F1
#
_entry.id   AF-A0A1G2TYR0-F1
#
_cell.length_a   1.000
_cell.length_b   1.000
_cell.length_c   1.000
_cell.angle_alpha   90.00
_cell.angle_beta   90.00
_cell.angle_gamma   90.00
#
_symmetry.space_group_name_H-M   'P 1'
#
loop_
_entity.id
_entity.type
_entity.pdbx_description
1 polymer ?
#
loop_
_entity_poly.entity_id
_entity_poly.type
_entity_poly.pdbx_seq_one_letter_code
_entity_poly.pdbx_strand_id
1 'polypeptide(L)'
;MKVISIGMGQKIFEENSAVRQRMIEYGKIFDELHLVVFTPDLDKFENQTLSRNVFLYPSKSKVRVFYVFDFIKIIRKILKNSGKDNVVLTCQDPFETGIVGAMVKLFFGLPLHIQIHTDLAHKYFKGSSLLNKIRFIMSEFTLRYSDRVRVVSERIKKSIETFSKNIDVLPIYTKLQCSYDRKKSVISENLNSLNILTVCRLEKEKNLEIAAKAFKRVLDLGVLANFTIVGDGGERKNLENLCRELGIEKKVIFAGWQNNLEKYYEESDIYISTSLYEGYGMSMVEAGTYGLPLVISNTGVAGEVFKDGEEAFVCDAKDLNCFTQSILKIYRDKNLAQKMGQSARESAYRHLQSEKDYFKNYADSITKTVVGFKKINFISRIFNFKKTAFNSFMALRYFICGITAAATNIISIYIFTDVFDIWYLYSSIIAFLVSLLISFILQKFVVFKDIETRNIHQQFSKFFIVAILGVITNTILISLCVEIFGIWYVFSQIIAGFFVMIQNFISYKFFIFNKS
;
A
#
# COMPACT_ATOMS: atom_id res chain seq x y z
N MET A 1 14.37 -3.86 25.28
CA MET A 1 12.97 -3.97 24.80
C MET A 1 12.79 -5.23 23.97
N LYS A 2 11.61 -5.87 24.01
CA LYS A 2 11.27 -7.05 23.19
C LYS A 2 10.44 -6.63 21.98
N VAL A 3 10.71 -7.20 20.81
CA VAL A 3 10.01 -6.88 19.56
C VAL A 3 9.46 -8.14 18.92
N ILE A 4 8.17 -8.13 18.60
CA ILE A 4 7.53 -9.16 17.78
C ILE A 4 7.30 -8.56 16.40
N SER A 5 7.99 -9.09 15.39
CA SER A 5 7.87 -8.66 14.00
C SER A 5 7.05 -9.66 13.18
N ILE A 6 5.97 -9.19 12.57
CA ILE A 6 5.10 -9.96 11.68
C ILE A 6 5.49 -9.66 10.23
N GLY A 7 5.80 -10.71 9.45
CA GLY A 7 6.23 -10.58 8.06
C GLY A 7 5.77 -11.71 7.14
N MET A 8 6.02 -11.55 5.83
CA MET A 8 5.65 -12.53 4.79
C MET A 8 6.85 -13.14 4.04
N GLY A 9 8.07 -12.67 4.30
CA GLY A 9 9.25 -13.06 3.53
C GLY A 9 9.79 -14.44 3.91
N GLN A 10 9.42 -15.49 3.16
CA GLN A 10 9.89 -16.87 3.38
C GLN A 10 11.41 -17.05 3.16
N LYS A 11 12.05 -16.17 2.38
CA LYS A 11 13.52 -16.22 2.16
C LYS A 11 14.32 -16.16 3.46
N ILE A 12 13.74 -15.64 4.54
CA ILE A 12 14.41 -15.61 5.85
C ILE A 12 14.76 -16.99 6.42
N PHE A 13 14.07 -18.04 5.99
CA PHE A 13 14.38 -19.42 6.38
C PHE A 13 15.62 -19.96 5.66
N GLU A 14 16.07 -19.33 4.57
CA GLU A 14 17.31 -19.68 3.86
C GLU A 14 18.52 -19.08 4.60
N GLU A 15 19.51 -19.91 4.93
CA GLU A 15 20.67 -19.53 5.76
C GLU A 15 21.51 -18.39 5.17
N ASN A 16 21.67 -18.37 3.84
CA ASN A 16 22.49 -17.40 3.13
C ASN A 16 21.69 -16.20 2.57
N SER A 17 20.41 -16.05 2.94
CA SER A 17 19.63 -14.93 2.43
C SER A 17 20.03 -13.59 3.04
N ALA A 18 20.10 -12.55 2.22
CA ALA A 18 20.32 -11.17 2.67
C ALA A 18 19.25 -10.70 3.68
N VAL A 19 18.02 -11.25 3.59
CA VAL A 19 16.93 -10.94 4.52
C VAL A 19 17.23 -11.49 5.92
N ARG A 20 17.72 -12.73 6.03
CA ARG A 20 18.11 -13.35 7.31
C ARG A 20 19.21 -12.56 7.99
N GLN A 21 20.28 -12.24 7.25
CA GLN A 21 21.41 -11.46 7.78
C GLN A 21 20.97 -10.10 8.31
N ARG A 22 20.13 -9.37 7.56
CA ARG A 22 19.56 -8.10 8.00
C ARG A 22 18.75 -8.22 9.29
N MET A 23 17.94 -9.27 9.44
CA MET A 23 17.15 -9.47 10.65
C MET A 23 18.01 -9.84 11.87
N ILE A 24 19.11 -10.56 11.66
CA ILE A 24 20.11 -10.82 12.72
C ILE A 24 20.78 -9.50 13.14
N GLU A 25 21.15 -8.64 12.20
CA GLU A 25 21.68 -7.30 12.50
C GLU A 25 20.66 -6.45 13.28
N TYR A 26 19.38 -6.46 12.88
CA TYR A 26 18.30 -5.76 13.59
C TYR A 26 18.14 -6.30 15.02
N GLY A 27 18.35 -7.60 15.21
CA GLY A 27 18.30 -8.25 16.52
C GLY A 27 19.31 -7.69 17.52
N LYS A 28 20.46 -7.16 17.06
CA LYS A 28 21.50 -6.59 17.96
C LYS A 28 21.02 -5.35 18.72
N ILE A 29 19.91 -4.74 18.28
CA ILE A 29 19.36 -3.48 18.82
C ILE A 29 18.36 -3.74 19.96
N PHE A 30 17.83 -4.97 20.05
CA PHE A 30 16.75 -5.32 20.98
C PHE A 30 17.18 -6.43 21.93
N ASP A 31 16.49 -6.56 23.07
CA ASP A 31 16.80 -7.62 24.03
C ASP A 31 16.39 -8.98 23.45
N GLU A 32 15.23 -9.03 22.80
CA GLU A 32 14.68 -10.19 22.10
C GLU A 32 13.95 -9.71 20.83
N LEU A 33 14.19 -10.38 19.70
CA LEU A 33 13.49 -10.18 18.44
C LEU A 33 12.82 -11.50 18.02
N HIS A 34 11.49 -11.51 18.02
CA HIS A 34 10.68 -12.64 17.59
C HIS A 34 10.09 -12.36 16.21
N LEU A 35 10.51 -13.12 15.22
CA LEU A 35 10.06 -13.01 13.84
C LEU A 35 8.97 -14.07 13.61
N VAL A 36 7.73 -13.63 13.42
CA VAL A 36 6.62 -14.51 13.08
C VAL A 36 6.32 -14.32 11.61
N VAL A 37 6.58 -15.36 10.82
CA VAL A 37 6.61 -15.27 9.36
C VAL A 37 5.55 -16.17 8.77
N PHE A 38 4.82 -15.61 7.81
CA PHE A 38 3.82 -16.36 7.09
C PHE A 38 4.45 -17.45 6.19
N THR A 39 4.04 -18.70 6.39
CA THR A 39 4.44 -19.86 5.59
C THR A 39 3.22 -20.71 5.18
N PRO A 40 2.90 -20.86 3.88
CA PRO A 40 1.75 -21.65 3.42
C PRO A 40 1.96 -23.17 3.60
N ASP A 41 3.22 -23.58 3.63
CA ASP A 41 3.65 -24.97 3.68
C ASP A 41 3.87 -25.40 5.14
N LEU A 42 3.05 -26.35 5.61
CA LEU A 42 2.95 -26.71 7.03
C LEU A 42 4.14 -27.51 7.54
N ASP A 43 4.78 -28.25 6.65
CA ASP A 43 5.78 -29.27 6.99
C ASP A 43 7.19 -28.87 6.57
N LYS A 44 7.32 -27.84 5.72
CA LYS A 44 8.62 -27.36 5.23
C LYS A 44 9.41 -26.52 6.22
N PHE A 45 8.75 -25.86 7.17
CA PHE A 45 9.38 -24.87 8.03
C PHE A 45 9.20 -25.17 9.52
N GLU A 46 10.30 -25.04 10.26
CA GLU A 46 10.36 -25.23 11.71
C GLU A 46 10.77 -23.95 12.43
N ASN A 47 10.54 -23.91 13.75
CA ASN A 47 11.05 -22.82 14.58
C ASN A 47 12.58 -22.84 14.55
N GLN A 48 13.20 -21.68 14.32
CA GLN A 48 14.66 -21.55 14.31
C GLN A 48 15.11 -20.48 15.30
N THR A 49 16.29 -20.66 15.88
CA THR A 49 16.99 -19.61 16.61
C THR A 49 18.10 -19.10 15.69
N LEU A 50 17.95 -17.87 15.19
CA LEU A 50 18.87 -17.29 14.21
C LEU A 50 20.14 -16.74 14.88
N SER A 51 20.02 -16.29 16.12
CA SER A 51 21.11 -15.84 16.99
C SER A 51 20.67 -15.93 18.45
N ARG A 52 21.56 -15.57 19.40
CA ARG A 52 21.28 -15.62 20.86
C ARG A 52 19.94 -14.99 21.26
N ASN A 53 19.48 -13.96 20.54
CA ASN A 53 18.27 -13.20 20.88
C ASN A 53 17.29 -13.03 19.70
N VAL A 54 17.49 -13.74 18.59
CA VAL A 54 16.63 -13.67 17.41
C VAL A 54 15.98 -15.02 17.17
N PHE A 55 14.65 -15.05 17.26
CA PHE A 55 13.84 -16.26 17.15
C PHE A 55 12.92 -16.17 15.94
N LEU A 56 12.79 -17.25 15.18
CA LEU A 56 11.97 -17.33 13.97
C LEU A 56 10.89 -18.39 14.14
N TYR A 57 9.65 -18.01 13.86
CA TYR A 57 8.46 -18.85 13.99
C TYR A 57 7.68 -18.86 12.67
N PRO A 58 7.53 -20.02 12.01
CA PRO A 58 6.63 -20.17 10.86
C PRO A 58 5.17 -20.25 11.32
N SER A 59 4.27 -19.61 10.59
CA SER A 59 2.84 -19.85 10.75
C SER A 59 2.43 -21.13 10.02
N LYS A 60 1.76 -22.05 10.66
CA LYS A 60 1.27 -23.30 10.07
C LYS A 60 -0.18 -23.16 9.61
N SER A 61 -0.43 -22.33 8.60
CA SER A 61 -1.77 -22.13 8.05
C SER A 61 -1.82 -22.17 6.52
N LYS A 62 -2.72 -22.98 5.95
CA LYS A 62 -2.88 -23.10 4.49
C LYS A 62 -3.61 -21.91 3.84
N VAL A 63 -4.53 -21.24 4.55
CA VAL A 63 -5.38 -20.18 4.00
C VAL A 63 -5.14 -18.83 4.69
N ARG A 64 -4.94 -17.77 3.88
CA ARG A 64 -4.58 -16.40 4.33
C ARG A 64 -5.46 -15.81 5.43
N VAL A 65 -6.75 -16.05 5.35
CA VAL A 65 -7.71 -15.49 6.30
C VAL A 65 -7.56 -16.11 7.69
N PHE A 66 -7.10 -17.37 7.80
CA PHE A 66 -6.95 -18.04 9.10
C PHE A 66 -5.62 -17.76 9.80
N TYR A 67 -4.70 -17.00 9.18
CA TYR A 67 -3.39 -16.69 9.77
C TYR A 67 -3.52 -15.98 11.10
N VAL A 68 -4.54 -15.14 11.24
CA VAL A 68 -4.77 -14.43 12.50
C VAL A 68 -4.82 -15.39 13.69
N PHE A 69 -5.48 -16.54 13.57
CA PHE A 69 -5.61 -17.48 14.69
C PHE A 69 -4.27 -18.12 15.06
N ASP A 70 -3.48 -18.49 14.06
CA ASP A 70 -2.19 -19.11 14.28
C ASP A 70 -1.16 -18.11 14.82
N PHE A 71 -1.12 -16.89 14.27
CA PHE A 71 -0.31 -15.79 14.80
C PHE A 71 -0.70 -15.48 16.25
N ILE A 72 -1.99 -15.43 16.59
CA ILE A 72 -2.45 -15.28 17.99
C ILE A 72 -1.95 -16.42 18.87
N LYS A 73 -1.96 -17.67 18.39
CA LYS A 73 -1.46 -18.84 19.13
C LYS A 73 0.05 -18.76 19.39
N ILE A 74 0.83 -18.45 18.35
CA ILE A 74 2.29 -18.28 18.44
C ILE A 74 2.63 -17.14 19.39
N ILE A 75 2.01 -15.98 19.23
CA ILE A 75 2.25 -14.80 20.07
C ILE A 75 1.83 -15.06 21.51
N ARG A 76 0.72 -15.76 21.76
CA ARG A 76 0.34 -16.18 23.12
C ARG A 76 1.44 -17.04 23.77
N LYS A 77 2.06 -17.96 23.02
CA LYS A 77 3.16 -18.79 23.52
C LYS A 77 4.40 -17.95 23.84
N ILE A 78 4.76 -17.00 22.96
CA ILE A 78 5.86 -16.06 23.19
C ILE A 78 5.60 -15.28 24.48
N LEU A 79 4.45 -14.60 24.59
CA LEU A 79 4.11 -13.76 25.74
C LEU A 79 3.98 -14.53 27.06
N LYS A 80 3.61 -15.83 27.02
CA LYS A 80 3.59 -16.69 28.22
C LYS A 80 4.99 -16.92 28.77
N ASN A 81 5.98 -17.06 27.90
CA ASN A 81 7.36 -17.31 28.28
C ASN A 81 8.12 -16.02 28.62
N SER A 82 7.85 -14.94 27.90
CA SER A 82 8.67 -13.72 27.93
C SER A 82 8.05 -12.55 28.71
N GLY A 83 6.79 -12.65 29.13
CA GLY A 83 6.02 -11.56 29.74
C GLY A 83 5.44 -10.58 28.72
N LYS A 84 4.65 -9.60 29.18
CA LYS A 84 4.01 -8.57 28.33
C LYS A 84 4.62 -7.18 28.46
N ASP A 85 5.60 -7.02 29.34
CA ASP A 85 6.21 -5.72 29.61
C ASP A 85 7.31 -5.42 28.61
N ASN A 86 7.36 -4.16 28.15
CA ASN A 86 8.30 -3.68 27.13
C ASN A 86 8.28 -4.52 25.83
N VAL A 87 7.09 -4.98 25.42
CA VAL A 87 6.88 -5.68 24.14
C VAL A 87 6.24 -4.72 23.13
N VAL A 88 6.83 -4.60 21.94
CA VAL A 88 6.23 -3.89 20.80
C VAL A 88 5.94 -4.85 19.67
N LEU A 89 4.77 -4.71 19.05
CA LEU A 89 4.39 -5.43 17.85
C LEU A 89 4.70 -4.56 16.63
N THR A 90 5.49 -5.07 15.69
CA THR A 90 5.75 -4.40 14.41
C THR A 90 5.28 -5.24 13.22
N CYS A 91 4.65 -4.60 12.24
CA CYS A 91 4.22 -5.25 10.99
C CYS A 91 4.98 -4.68 9.80
N GLN A 92 5.37 -5.53 8.85
CA GLN A 92 6.15 -5.14 7.65
C GLN A 92 5.32 -4.39 6.59
N ASP A 93 3.99 -4.47 6.67
CA ASP A 93 3.06 -3.78 5.77
C ASP A 93 1.76 -3.40 6.51
N PRO A 94 1.00 -2.41 6.00
CA PRO A 94 -0.29 -2.02 6.57
C PRO A 94 -1.45 -2.91 6.08
N PHE A 95 -1.19 -3.96 5.31
CA PHE A 95 -2.21 -4.75 4.62
C PHE A 95 -2.51 -6.03 5.42
N GLU A 96 -2.09 -7.19 4.93
CA GLU A 96 -2.32 -8.47 5.57
C GLU A 96 -1.65 -8.55 6.93
N THR A 97 -0.37 -8.16 7.05
CA THR A 97 0.34 -8.20 8.34
C THR A 97 -0.19 -7.13 9.29
N GLY A 98 -0.59 -5.97 8.76
CA GLY A 98 -1.25 -4.90 9.52
C GLY A 98 -2.56 -5.34 10.17
N ILE A 99 -3.41 -6.09 9.45
CA ILE A 99 -4.68 -6.62 10.00
C ILE A 99 -4.41 -7.63 11.11
N VAL A 100 -3.46 -8.55 10.91
CA VAL A 100 -3.02 -9.48 11.96
C VAL A 100 -2.53 -8.68 13.18
N GLY A 101 -1.72 -7.64 12.94
CA GLY A 101 -1.21 -6.74 13.97
C GLY A 101 -2.32 -6.06 14.78
N ALA A 102 -3.34 -5.52 14.10
CA ALA A 102 -4.50 -4.90 14.73
C ALA A 102 -5.28 -5.89 15.61
N MET A 103 -5.45 -7.13 15.14
CA MET A 103 -6.14 -8.17 15.91
C MET A 103 -5.30 -8.62 17.13
N VAL A 104 -3.99 -8.79 16.98
CA VAL A 104 -3.09 -9.08 18.10
C VAL A 104 -3.11 -7.94 19.13
N LYS A 105 -3.10 -6.66 18.71
CA LYS A 105 -3.28 -5.51 19.60
C LYS A 105 -4.63 -5.58 20.34
N LEU A 106 -5.72 -5.91 19.65
CA LEU A 106 -7.03 -6.10 20.26
C LEU A 106 -7.01 -7.18 21.35
N PHE A 107 -6.41 -8.35 21.11
CA PHE A 107 -6.40 -9.46 22.07
C PHE A 107 -5.39 -9.27 23.22
N PHE A 108 -4.17 -8.79 22.93
CA PHE A 108 -3.07 -8.76 23.90
C PHE A 108 -2.76 -7.38 24.49
N GLY A 109 -3.19 -6.29 23.84
CA GLY A 109 -3.03 -4.93 24.35
C GLY A 109 -1.61 -4.40 24.18
N LEU A 110 -0.96 -4.82 23.09
CA LEU A 110 0.40 -4.43 22.75
C LEU A 110 0.41 -3.16 21.88
N PRO A 111 1.42 -2.28 22.04
CA PRO A 111 1.68 -1.19 21.10
C PRO A 111 1.94 -1.74 19.69
N LEU A 112 1.27 -1.16 18.69
CA LEU A 112 1.33 -1.55 17.29
C LEU A 112 2.08 -0.49 16.47
N HIS A 113 3.22 -0.92 15.94
CA HIS A 113 4.03 -0.21 14.97
C HIS A 113 3.82 -0.79 13.56
N ILE A 114 3.64 0.04 12.55
CA ILE A 114 3.44 -0.41 11.15
C ILE A 114 4.49 0.20 10.25
N GLN A 115 5.04 -0.60 9.33
CA GLN A 115 6.03 -0.16 8.34
C GLN A 115 5.39 -0.04 6.95
N ILE A 116 5.77 0.98 6.19
CA ILE A 116 5.30 1.19 4.82
C ILE A 116 6.50 1.40 3.89
N HIS A 117 6.61 0.51 2.91
CA HIS A 117 7.67 0.53 1.89
C HIS A 117 7.15 0.78 0.47
N THR A 118 5.86 1.08 0.32
CA THR A 118 5.21 1.33 -0.98
C THR A 118 4.31 2.55 -0.90
N ASP A 119 4.21 3.33 -1.97
CA ASP A 119 3.26 4.44 -2.05
C ASP A 119 1.84 3.91 -2.33
N LEU A 120 1.15 3.54 -1.24
CA LEU A 120 -0.20 3.00 -1.27
C LEU A 120 -1.28 4.03 -1.65
N ALA A 121 -0.96 5.32 -1.53
CA ALA A 121 -1.92 6.39 -1.82
C ALA A 121 -1.95 6.74 -3.32
N HIS A 122 -0.92 6.35 -4.07
CA HIS A 122 -0.77 6.66 -5.48
C HIS A 122 -1.94 6.12 -6.33
N LYS A 123 -2.34 6.90 -7.34
CA LYS A 123 -3.47 6.56 -8.23
C LYS A 123 -3.29 5.21 -8.93
N TYR A 124 -2.06 4.88 -9.35
CA TYR A 124 -1.77 3.61 -10.02
C TYR A 124 -1.79 2.42 -9.06
N PHE A 125 -1.41 2.59 -7.79
CA PHE A 125 -1.56 1.52 -6.80
C PHE A 125 -3.04 1.18 -6.60
N LYS A 126 -3.89 2.19 -6.40
CA LYS A 126 -5.34 2.01 -6.23
C LYS A 126 -6.03 1.48 -7.49
N GLY A 127 -5.50 1.84 -8.66
CA GLY A 127 -6.07 1.48 -9.96
C GLY A 127 -5.64 0.10 -10.49
N SER A 128 -4.53 -0.47 -10.01
CA SER A 128 -3.89 -1.62 -10.67
C SER A 128 -4.65 -2.94 -10.49
N SER A 129 -5.35 -3.16 -9.38
CA SER A 129 -6.12 -4.38 -9.16
C SER A 129 -7.22 -4.23 -8.11
N LEU A 130 -8.24 -5.10 -8.16
CA LEU A 130 -9.26 -5.19 -7.11
C LEU A 130 -8.63 -5.49 -5.74
N LEU A 131 -7.61 -6.36 -5.71
CA LEU A 131 -6.88 -6.68 -4.49
C LEU A 131 -6.19 -5.44 -3.90
N ASN A 132 -5.59 -4.58 -4.73
CA ASN A 132 -4.96 -3.35 -4.24
C ASN A 132 -5.98 -2.31 -3.74
N LYS A 133 -7.18 -2.26 -4.34
CA LYS A 133 -8.29 -1.47 -3.79
C LYS A 133 -8.67 -1.95 -2.39
N ILE A 134 -8.79 -3.27 -2.20
CA ILE A 134 -9.07 -3.87 -0.89
C ILE A 134 -7.93 -3.57 0.10
N ARG A 135 -6.66 -3.75 -0.31
CA ARG A 135 -5.48 -3.42 0.49
C ARG A 135 -5.43 -1.96 0.91
N PHE A 136 -5.80 -1.03 0.02
CA PHE A 136 -5.90 0.38 0.38
C PHE A 136 -6.93 0.60 1.51
N ILE A 137 -8.12 0.01 1.41
CA ILE A 137 -9.15 0.09 2.45
C ILE A 137 -8.66 -0.57 3.77
N MET A 138 -7.99 -1.72 3.70
CA MET A 138 -7.36 -2.36 4.86
C MET A 138 -6.33 -1.44 5.51
N SER A 139 -5.48 -0.78 4.70
CA SER A 139 -4.47 0.14 5.19
C SER A 139 -5.06 1.35 5.90
N GLU A 140 -6.17 1.92 5.42
CA GLU A 140 -6.84 3.01 6.14
C GLU A 140 -7.22 2.59 7.57
N PHE A 141 -7.78 1.40 7.74
CA PHE A 141 -8.13 0.87 9.04
C PHE A 141 -6.91 0.61 9.93
N THR A 142 -5.91 -0.10 9.42
CA THR A 142 -4.72 -0.49 10.21
C THR A 142 -3.89 0.72 10.60
N LEU A 143 -3.74 1.70 9.71
CA LEU A 143 -3.02 2.95 10.00
C LEU A 143 -3.73 3.77 11.07
N ARG A 144 -5.07 3.92 10.99
CA ARG A 144 -5.86 4.60 12.03
C ARG A 144 -5.81 3.89 13.38
N TYR A 145 -5.65 2.58 13.39
CA TYR A 145 -5.60 1.78 14.61
C TYR A 145 -4.18 1.59 15.18
N SER A 146 -3.15 1.89 14.40
CA SER A 146 -1.74 1.83 14.83
C SER A 146 -1.40 2.90 15.86
N ASP A 147 -0.38 2.65 16.68
CA ASP A 147 0.14 3.65 17.63
C ASP A 147 1.24 4.51 17.00
N ARG A 148 1.95 3.96 16.01
CA ARG A 148 3.02 4.63 15.26
C ARG A 148 3.23 3.96 13.90
N VAL A 149 3.60 4.76 12.91
CA VAL A 149 3.86 4.31 11.55
C VAL A 149 5.26 4.77 11.13
N ARG A 150 6.02 3.88 10.50
CA ARG A 150 7.30 4.21 9.87
C ARG A 150 7.15 4.14 8.37
N VAL A 151 7.57 5.20 7.69
CA VAL A 151 7.57 5.27 6.22
C VAL A 151 8.98 5.52 5.71
N VAL A 152 9.20 5.22 4.43
CA VAL A 152 10.53 5.37 3.80
C VAL A 152 10.79 6.74 3.19
N SER A 153 9.77 7.60 3.08
CA SER A 153 9.87 8.90 2.41
C SER A 153 8.88 9.91 2.99
N GLU A 154 9.24 11.20 2.96
CA GLU A 154 8.36 12.30 3.33
C GLU A 154 7.13 12.36 2.41
N ARG A 155 7.28 11.98 1.14
CA ARG A 155 6.16 11.83 0.20
C ARG A 155 5.08 10.88 0.71
N ILE A 156 5.46 9.70 1.23
CA ILE A 156 4.50 8.73 1.78
C ILE A 156 3.89 9.27 3.07
N LYS A 157 4.69 9.89 3.95
CA LYS A 157 4.16 10.50 5.19
C LYS A 157 3.03 11.46 4.87
N LYS A 158 3.24 12.42 3.97
CA LYS A 158 2.21 13.36 3.53
C LYS A 158 0.97 12.68 2.97
N SER A 159 1.12 11.54 2.30
CA SER A 159 -0.01 10.81 1.71
C SER A 159 -0.86 10.03 2.73
N ILE A 160 -0.34 9.78 3.94
CA ILE A 160 -1.01 9.03 5.01
C ILE A 160 -1.32 9.82 6.28
N GLU A 161 -0.94 11.11 6.35
CA GLU A 161 -1.16 12.00 7.51
C GLU A 161 -2.63 12.08 7.95
N THR A 162 -3.57 11.85 7.02
CA THR A 162 -5.01 11.81 7.34
C THR A 162 -5.45 10.53 8.06
N PHE A 163 -4.61 9.49 8.05
CA PHE A 163 -4.88 8.17 8.65
C PHE A 163 -4.13 7.98 9.96
N SER A 164 -2.90 8.47 10.07
CA SER A 164 -2.08 8.35 11.30
C SER A 164 -1.44 9.69 11.67
N LYS A 165 -1.33 9.94 12.98
CA LYS A 165 -0.71 11.17 13.53
C LYS A 165 0.77 10.98 13.89
N ASN A 166 1.15 9.78 14.30
CA ASN A 166 2.51 9.47 14.74
C ASN A 166 3.25 8.78 13.61
N ILE A 167 3.93 9.56 12.77
CA ILE A 167 4.63 9.05 11.58
C ILE A 167 6.11 9.44 11.67
N ASP A 168 6.98 8.45 11.63
CA ASP A 168 8.43 8.62 11.52
C ASP A 168 8.88 8.32 10.08
N VAL A 169 9.77 9.16 9.53
CA VAL A 169 10.38 8.93 8.23
C VAL A 169 11.77 8.33 8.45
N LEU A 170 11.99 7.14 7.91
CA LEU A 170 13.27 6.47 7.93
C LEU A 170 13.57 5.90 6.54
N PRO A 171 14.34 6.64 5.72
CA PRO A 171 14.81 6.18 4.42
C PRO A 171 15.50 4.82 4.49
N ILE A 172 15.44 4.07 3.40
CA ILE A 172 16.03 2.73 3.35
C ILE A 172 17.56 2.85 3.45
N TYR A 173 18.16 2.00 4.28
CA TYR A 173 19.62 1.86 4.36
C TYR A 173 20.11 0.74 3.44
N THR A 174 21.25 0.98 2.79
CA THR A 174 21.99 -0.03 2.02
C THR A 174 23.49 0.19 2.19
N LYS A 175 24.26 -0.90 2.17
CA LYS A 175 25.73 -0.88 2.22
C LYS A 175 26.23 -0.60 0.81
N LEU A 176 26.54 0.66 0.49
CA LEU A 176 27.16 1.00 -0.79
C LEU A 176 28.66 0.92 -0.67
N GLN A 177 29.29 0.10 -1.51
CA GLN A 177 30.72 0.22 -1.73
C GLN A 177 30.94 1.50 -2.55
N CYS A 178 31.57 2.48 -1.92
CA CYS A 178 31.85 3.75 -2.56
C CYS A 178 33.07 3.57 -3.47
N SER A 179 32.87 3.63 -4.78
CA SER A 179 33.96 3.92 -5.71
C SER A 179 33.93 5.43 -5.99
N TYR A 180 34.68 6.20 -5.19
CA TYR A 180 34.84 7.66 -5.41
C TYR A 180 35.54 7.91 -6.76
N ASP A 181 36.42 6.98 -7.14
CA ASP A 181 37.20 7.02 -8.36
C ASP A 181 36.45 6.38 -9.53
N ARG A 182 35.51 7.13 -10.11
CA ARG A 182 35.00 6.79 -11.44
C ARG A 182 36.17 6.92 -12.43
N LYS A 183 36.81 5.80 -12.80
CA LYS A 183 37.87 5.76 -13.85
C LYS A 183 37.36 6.16 -15.24
N LYS A 184 36.04 6.24 -15.43
CA LYS A 184 35.39 6.70 -16.67
C LYS A 184 34.84 8.11 -16.47
N SER A 185 35.40 9.10 -17.18
CA SER A 185 34.76 10.39 -17.38
C SER A 185 33.33 10.18 -17.87
N VAL A 186 32.36 10.86 -17.26
CA VAL A 186 30.95 10.90 -17.72
C VAL A 186 30.98 11.24 -19.21
N ILE A 187 30.63 10.26 -20.05
CA ILE A 187 30.66 10.34 -21.52
C ILE A 187 32.08 10.60 -22.06
N SER A 188 32.86 9.54 -22.28
CA SER A 188 34.17 9.65 -22.96
C SER A 188 34.02 10.34 -24.33
N GLU A 189 35.03 11.10 -24.76
CA GLU A 189 35.05 11.77 -26.07
C GLU A 189 34.82 10.78 -27.24
N ASN A 190 35.23 9.52 -27.05
CA ASN A 190 35.03 8.41 -27.98
C ASN A 190 33.94 7.42 -27.50
N LEU A 191 32.70 7.87 -27.32
CA LEU A 191 31.59 6.91 -27.15
C LEU A 191 31.28 6.26 -28.50
N ASN A 192 31.65 5.00 -28.66
CA ASN A 192 31.13 4.17 -29.75
C ASN A 192 29.61 3.93 -29.61
N SER A 193 29.03 4.05 -28.41
CA SER A 193 27.58 3.92 -28.18
C SER A 193 27.17 4.42 -26.79
N LEU A 194 26.02 5.06 -26.67
CA LEU A 194 25.40 5.46 -25.39
C LEU A 194 24.86 4.24 -24.63
N ASN A 195 25.22 4.07 -23.36
CA ASN A 195 24.74 2.98 -22.50
C ASN A 195 23.68 3.47 -21.51
N ILE A 196 22.45 2.99 -21.65
CA ILE A 196 21.33 3.29 -20.75
C ILE A 196 21.13 2.10 -19.80
N LEU A 197 20.86 2.37 -18.53
CA LEU A 197 20.66 1.36 -17.49
C LEU A 197 19.31 1.52 -16.80
N THR A 198 18.67 0.39 -16.49
CA THR A 198 17.66 0.33 -15.44
C THR A 198 17.93 -0.86 -14.51
N VAL A 199 17.70 -0.68 -13.22
CA VAL A 199 17.86 -1.74 -12.20
C VAL A 199 16.57 -1.85 -11.40
N CYS A 200 15.80 -2.92 -11.60
CA CYS A 200 14.51 -3.12 -10.93
C CYS A 200 13.99 -4.56 -11.03
N ARG A 201 13.00 -4.92 -10.20
CA ARG A 201 12.19 -6.12 -10.46
C ARG A 201 11.34 -5.91 -11.72
N LEU A 202 11.24 -6.90 -12.59
CA LEU A 202 10.48 -6.79 -13.85
C LEU A 202 8.99 -7.04 -13.58
N GLU A 203 8.32 -6.01 -13.08
CA GLU A 203 6.91 -6.06 -12.66
C GLU A 203 6.13 -4.88 -13.25
N LYS A 204 4.81 -5.01 -13.33
CA LYS A 204 3.94 -4.02 -14.00
C LYS A 204 4.09 -2.62 -13.43
N GLU A 205 4.32 -2.48 -12.12
CA GLU A 205 4.51 -1.18 -11.50
C GLU A 205 5.76 -0.43 -11.99
N LYS A 206 6.76 -1.13 -12.55
CA LYS A 206 7.98 -0.49 -13.09
C LYS A 206 7.80 0.08 -14.49
N ASN A 207 6.73 -0.33 -15.18
CA ASN A 207 6.31 0.27 -16.46
C ASN A 207 7.47 0.39 -17.46
N LEU A 208 8.21 -0.71 -17.61
CA LEU A 208 9.37 -0.82 -18.50
C LEU A 208 8.99 -0.76 -19.98
N GLU A 209 7.70 -0.89 -20.31
CA GLU A 209 7.17 -0.60 -21.63
C GLU A 209 7.51 0.84 -22.07
N ILE A 210 7.33 1.83 -21.19
CA ILE A 210 7.69 3.23 -21.49
C ILE A 210 9.20 3.37 -21.67
N ALA A 211 10.02 2.68 -20.87
CA ALA A 211 11.47 2.71 -21.03
C ALA A 211 11.91 2.14 -22.39
N ALA A 212 11.36 0.98 -22.78
CA ALA A 212 11.66 0.35 -24.07
C ALA A 212 11.20 1.21 -25.26
N LYS A 213 10.02 1.81 -25.19
CA LYS A 213 9.51 2.75 -26.21
C LYS A 213 10.34 4.03 -26.30
N ALA A 214 10.77 4.58 -25.16
CA ALA A 214 11.64 5.75 -25.12
C ALA A 214 12.99 5.45 -25.76
N PHE A 215 13.56 4.29 -25.44
CA PHE A 215 14.80 3.79 -26.03
C PHE A 215 14.67 3.60 -27.56
N LYS A 216 13.60 2.96 -28.03
CA LYS A 216 13.31 2.85 -29.48
C LYS A 216 13.33 4.21 -30.17
N ARG A 217 12.66 5.21 -29.58
CA ARG A 217 12.58 6.56 -30.16
C ARG A 217 13.93 7.27 -30.18
N VAL A 218 14.80 6.99 -29.21
CA VAL A 218 16.19 7.48 -29.20
C VAL A 218 16.99 6.88 -30.36
N LEU A 219 16.86 5.57 -30.62
CA LEU A 219 17.50 4.90 -31.76
C LEU A 219 16.99 5.46 -33.10
N ASP A 220 15.68 5.69 -33.23
CA ASP A 220 15.06 6.25 -34.45
C ASP A 220 15.54 7.66 -34.79
N LEU A 221 16.05 8.38 -33.79
CA LEU A 221 16.63 9.70 -33.95
C LEU A 221 18.15 9.66 -34.23
N GLY A 222 18.67 8.49 -34.61
CA GLY A 222 20.05 8.30 -35.07
C GLY A 222 21.08 8.15 -33.96
N VAL A 223 20.66 7.97 -32.70
CA VAL A 223 21.59 7.75 -31.58
C VAL A 223 22.01 6.28 -31.54
N LEU A 224 23.31 6.00 -31.59
CA LEU A 224 23.83 4.66 -31.38
C LEU A 224 23.85 4.36 -29.88
N ALA A 225 22.97 3.47 -29.42
CA ALA A 225 22.80 3.19 -28.00
C ALA A 225 22.53 1.71 -27.68
N ASN A 226 22.83 1.30 -26.45
CA ASN A 226 22.47 0.02 -25.85
C ASN A 226 21.66 0.26 -24.58
N PHE A 227 20.74 -0.65 -24.28
CA PHE A 227 19.92 -0.60 -23.07
C PHE A 227 20.09 -1.85 -22.23
N THR A 228 20.64 -1.70 -21.03
CA THR A 228 20.84 -2.80 -20.08
C THR A 228 19.75 -2.78 -19.02
N ILE A 229 19.06 -3.91 -18.87
CA ILE A 229 18.01 -4.13 -17.88
C ILE A 229 18.52 -5.18 -16.89
N VAL A 230 18.74 -4.74 -15.65
CA VAL A 230 19.20 -5.60 -14.55
C VAL A 230 18.03 -5.89 -13.62
N GLY A 231 17.82 -7.17 -13.34
CA GLY A 231 16.75 -7.69 -12.52
C GLY A 231 15.92 -8.76 -13.21
N ASP A 232 14.91 -9.26 -12.51
CA ASP A 232 14.03 -10.31 -12.99
C ASP A 232 12.61 -10.14 -12.41
N GLY A 233 11.62 -10.81 -12.99
CA GLY A 233 10.23 -10.71 -12.56
C GLY A 233 9.21 -11.20 -13.60
N GLY A 234 7.93 -11.16 -13.22
CA GLY A 234 6.83 -11.71 -14.03
C GLY A 234 6.66 -11.08 -15.42
N GLU A 235 7.10 -9.83 -15.61
CA GLU A 235 6.97 -9.12 -16.89
C GLU A 235 8.13 -9.37 -17.86
N ARG A 236 9.13 -10.19 -17.50
CA ARG A 236 10.31 -10.42 -18.35
C ARG A 236 9.93 -10.84 -19.77
N LYS A 237 9.10 -11.89 -19.90
CA LYS A 237 8.72 -12.44 -21.21
C LYS A 237 7.93 -11.44 -22.05
N ASN A 238 7.05 -10.66 -21.42
CA ASN A 238 6.28 -9.60 -22.10
C ASN A 238 7.22 -8.51 -22.63
N LEU A 239 8.21 -8.13 -21.83
CA LEU A 239 9.19 -7.11 -22.21
C LEU A 239 10.13 -7.58 -23.33
N GLU A 240 10.57 -8.83 -23.30
CA GLU A 240 11.36 -9.43 -24.39
C GLU A 240 10.55 -9.51 -25.71
N ASN A 241 9.26 -9.87 -25.63
CA ASN A 241 8.36 -9.86 -26.79
C ASN A 241 8.21 -8.43 -27.35
N LEU A 242 7.96 -7.44 -26.48
CA LEU A 242 7.86 -6.04 -26.87
C LEU A 242 9.14 -5.55 -27.56
N CYS A 243 10.32 -5.93 -27.04
CA CYS A 243 11.59 -5.55 -27.67
C CYS A 243 11.73 -6.13 -29.08
N ARG A 244 11.24 -7.35 -29.32
CA ARG A 244 11.18 -7.97 -30.66
C ARG A 244 10.19 -7.26 -31.57
N GLU A 245 9.01 -6.93 -31.07
CA GLU A 245 7.99 -6.16 -31.83
C GLU A 245 8.50 -4.77 -32.24
N LEU A 246 9.28 -4.14 -31.36
CA LEU A 246 9.92 -2.86 -31.63
C LEU A 246 11.21 -2.97 -32.48
N GLY A 247 11.72 -4.18 -32.75
CA GLY A 247 12.96 -4.40 -33.50
C GLY A 247 14.23 -3.91 -32.80
N ILE A 248 14.25 -3.92 -31.47
CA ILE A 248 15.37 -3.43 -30.63
C ILE A 248 16.04 -4.54 -29.82
N GLU A 249 15.64 -5.79 -30.00
CA GLU A 249 16.11 -6.93 -29.20
C GLU A 249 17.62 -7.11 -29.23
N LYS A 250 18.29 -6.75 -30.35
CA LYS A 250 19.75 -6.80 -30.48
C LYS A 250 20.48 -5.68 -29.74
N LYS A 251 19.76 -4.68 -29.24
CA LYS A 251 20.27 -3.52 -28.53
C LYS A 251 19.84 -3.49 -27.06
N VAL A 252 19.05 -4.47 -26.62
CA VAL A 252 18.60 -4.59 -25.23
C VAL A 252 19.23 -5.83 -24.58
N ILE A 253 19.91 -5.63 -23.46
CA ILE A 253 20.56 -6.69 -22.69
C ILE A 253 19.74 -6.94 -21.41
N PHE A 254 19.19 -8.14 -21.29
CA PHE A 254 18.51 -8.59 -20.08
C PHE A 254 19.49 -9.36 -19.19
N ALA A 255 20.10 -8.67 -18.23
CA ALA A 255 21.14 -9.24 -17.37
C ALA A 255 20.60 -10.21 -16.30
N GLY A 256 19.28 -10.30 -16.12
CA GLY A 256 18.68 -11.11 -15.05
C GLY A 256 18.98 -10.57 -13.66
N TRP A 257 18.66 -11.35 -12.62
CA TRP A 257 18.97 -10.97 -11.24
C TRP A 257 20.48 -10.95 -10.98
N GLN A 258 20.98 -9.85 -10.39
CA GLN A 258 22.39 -9.63 -10.11
C GLN A 258 22.59 -9.22 -8.65
N ASN A 259 23.62 -9.77 -8.00
CA ASN A 259 23.97 -9.41 -6.62
C ASN A 259 25.02 -8.30 -6.55
N ASN A 260 25.91 -8.20 -7.54
CA ASN A 260 26.87 -7.11 -7.68
C ASN A 260 26.39 -6.20 -8.82
N LEU A 261 25.97 -4.99 -8.46
CA LEU A 261 25.42 -3.99 -9.38
C LEU A 261 26.47 -2.96 -9.82
N GLU A 262 27.62 -2.91 -9.16
CA GLU A 262 28.62 -1.84 -9.27
C GLU A 262 29.08 -1.66 -10.72
N LYS A 263 29.47 -2.77 -11.37
CA LYS A 263 29.88 -2.78 -12.78
C LYS A 263 28.84 -2.18 -13.73
N TYR A 264 27.55 -2.40 -13.47
CA TYR A 264 26.49 -1.91 -14.34
C TYR A 264 26.36 -0.39 -14.21
N TYR A 265 26.45 0.13 -12.98
CA TYR A 265 26.45 1.57 -12.76
C TYR A 265 27.70 2.24 -13.33
N GLU A 266 28.88 1.62 -13.20
CA GLU A 266 30.15 2.15 -13.72
C GLU A 266 30.22 2.19 -15.26
N GLU A 267 29.66 1.18 -15.92
CA GLU A 267 29.71 1.04 -17.39
C GLU A 267 28.62 1.84 -18.13
N SER A 268 27.70 2.46 -17.40
CA SER A 268 26.54 3.18 -17.95
C SER A 268 26.74 4.68 -18.00
N ASP A 269 26.02 5.32 -18.93
CA ASP A 269 26.04 6.76 -19.16
C ASP A 269 24.80 7.45 -18.61
N ILE A 270 23.63 6.77 -18.64
CA ILE A 270 22.35 7.31 -18.17
C ILE A 270 21.61 6.22 -17.39
N TYR A 271 21.00 6.60 -16.26
CA TYR A 271 20.06 5.75 -15.56
C TYR A 271 18.62 6.18 -15.84
N ILE A 272 17.75 5.24 -16.22
CA ILE A 272 16.33 5.47 -16.46
C ILE A 272 15.47 4.68 -15.48
N SER A 273 14.41 5.31 -14.95
CA SER A 273 13.36 4.61 -14.21
C SER A 273 11.98 5.17 -14.55
N THR A 274 11.09 4.31 -15.03
CA THR A 274 9.75 4.67 -15.54
C THR A 274 8.62 4.22 -14.63
N SER A 275 8.91 3.92 -13.36
CA SER A 275 7.93 3.38 -12.40
C SER A 275 6.66 4.21 -12.28
N LEU A 276 5.51 3.52 -12.25
CA LEU A 276 4.20 4.14 -12.00
C LEU A 276 4.05 4.59 -10.54
N TYR A 277 4.67 3.87 -9.61
CA TYR A 277 4.75 4.24 -8.20
C TYR A 277 5.98 3.58 -7.57
N GLU A 278 6.56 4.25 -6.58
CA GLU A 278 7.74 3.80 -5.84
C GLU A 278 7.60 4.16 -4.37
N GLY A 279 8.09 3.29 -3.48
CA GLY A 279 8.18 3.63 -2.07
C GLY A 279 9.29 4.66 -1.81
N TYR A 280 10.51 4.28 -2.18
CA TYR A 280 11.70 5.13 -2.10
C TYR A 280 12.40 5.19 -3.46
N GLY A 281 12.79 4.04 -4.02
CA GLY A 281 13.52 3.98 -5.29
C GLY A 281 15.03 3.88 -5.08
N MET A 282 15.47 2.89 -4.29
CA MET A 282 16.87 2.73 -3.89
C MET A 282 17.82 2.66 -5.10
N SER A 283 17.43 1.98 -6.18
CA SER A 283 18.28 1.87 -7.36
C SER A 283 18.54 3.21 -8.07
N MET A 284 17.66 4.21 -7.89
CA MET A 284 17.88 5.59 -8.35
C MET A 284 18.91 6.30 -7.47
N VAL A 285 18.86 6.09 -6.14
CA VAL A 285 19.85 6.63 -5.20
C VAL A 285 21.22 6.02 -5.48
N GLU A 286 21.28 4.71 -5.65
CA GLU A 286 22.48 3.97 -6.07
C GLU A 286 23.05 4.57 -7.35
N ALA A 287 22.26 4.69 -8.42
CA ALA A 287 22.70 5.33 -9.68
C ALA A 287 23.25 6.75 -9.46
N GLY A 288 22.59 7.54 -8.61
CA GLY A 288 23.04 8.88 -8.23
C GLY A 288 24.43 8.86 -7.58
N THR A 289 24.71 7.94 -6.65
CA THR A 289 26.04 7.84 -6.03
C THR A 289 27.16 7.56 -7.04
N TYR A 290 26.87 6.81 -8.11
CA TYR A 290 27.80 6.60 -9.22
C TYR A 290 27.95 7.83 -10.14
N GLY A 291 27.20 8.89 -9.90
CA GLY A 291 27.23 10.12 -10.68
C GLY A 291 26.61 9.94 -12.07
N LEU A 292 25.59 9.09 -12.18
CA LEU A 292 24.82 8.95 -13.40
C LEU A 292 23.80 10.08 -13.50
N PRO A 293 23.71 10.78 -14.64
CA PRO A 293 22.51 11.52 -15.01
C PRO A 293 21.27 10.62 -14.91
N LEU A 294 20.22 11.14 -14.27
CA LEU A 294 19.01 10.38 -13.97
C LEU A 294 17.84 10.89 -14.82
N VAL A 295 17.10 9.98 -15.44
CA VAL A 295 15.78 10.25 -16.04
C VAL A 295 14.75 9.38 -15.35
N ILE A 296 13.97 9.96 -14.44
CA ILE A 296 13.12 9.22 -13.51
C ILE A 296 11.67 9.68 -13.58
N SER A 297 10.73 8.80 -13.24
CA SER A 297 9.34 9.20 -13.04
C SER A 297 9.19 10.05 -11.77
N ASN A 298 8.15 10.86 -11.70
CA ASN A 298 7.78 11.62 -10.51
C ASN A 298 7.23 10.71 -9.38
N THR A 299 8.08 9.83 -8.85
CA THR A 299 7.77 8.85 -7.81
C THR A 299 8.92 8.73 -6.82
N GLY A 300 8.66 8.21 -5.61
CA GLY A 300 9.70 7.93 -4.61
C GLY A 300 10.60 9.14 -4.32
N VAL A 301 11.89 8.97 -4.58
CA VAL A 301 12.97 9.94 -4.38
C VAL A 301 12.91 11.21 -5.25
N ALA A 302 12.06 11.27 -6.28
CA ALA A 302 11.90 12.49 -7.07
C ALA A 302 11.40 13.66 -6.21
N GLY A 303 12.06 14.80 -6.28
CA GLY A 303 11.77 16.00 -5.49
C GLY A 303 12.15 15.91 -4.00
N GLU A 304 12.43 14.71 -3.48
CA GLU A 304 12.89 14.49 -2.10
C GLU A 304 14.41 14.36 -2.03
N VAL A 305 15.00 13.52 -2.89
CA VAL A 305 16.44 13.35 -3.04
C VAL A 305 16.95 14.02 -4.31
N PHE A 306 16.19 13.95 -5.41
CA PHE A 306 16.61 14.48 -6.70
C PHE A 306 15.69 15.58 -7.20
N LYS A 307 16.21 16.80 -7.31
CA LYS A 307 15.52 17.98 -7.85
C LYS A 307 15.49 17.97 -9.37
N ASP A 308 14.31 18.20 -9.94
CA ASP A 308 14.10 18.25 -11.38
C ASP A 308 14.90 19.37 -12.06
N GLY A 309 15.49 19.07 -13.22
CA GLY A 309 16.31 19.96 -14.03
C GLY A 309 17.76 20.16 -13.55
N GLU A 310 18.07 19.83 -12.29
CA GLU A 310 19.40 20.04 -11.69
C GLU A 310 20.11 18.72 -11.39
N GLU A 311 19.43 17.79 -10.73
CA GLU A 311 19.99 16.51 -10.25
C GLU A 311 19.39 15.32 -11.03
N ALA A 312 18.22 15.50 -11.64
CA ALA A 312 17.57 14.54 -12.50
C ALA A 312 16.63 15.24 -13.48
N PHE A 313 16.21 14.56 -14.55
CA PHE A 313 14.97 14.90 -15.26
C PHE A 313 13.82 14.06 -14.71
N VAL A 314 12.76 14.74 -14.28
CA VAL A 314 11.58 14.13 -13.66
C VAL A 314 10.39 14.19 -14.62
N CYS A 315 9.91 13.03 -15.04
CA CYS A 315 8.80 12.90 -16.00
C CYS A 315 7.54 12.31 -15.35
N ASP A 316 6.36 12.59 -15.92
CA ASP A 316 5.19 11.75 -15.63
C ASP A 316 5.45 10.33 -16.16
N ALA A 317 5.07 9.30 -15.40
CA ALA A 317 5.37 7.91 -15.72
C ALA A 317 4.83 7.45 -17.09
N LYS A 318 3.81 8.12 -17.64
CA LYS A 318 3.25 7.81 -18.97
C LYS A 318 3.73 8.74 -20.09
N ASP A 319 4.55 9.75 -19.77
CA ASP A 319 5.01 10.73 -20.75
C ASP A 319 6.26 10.23 -21.51
N LEU A 320 6.00 9.45 -22.55
CA LEU A 320 7.03 8.95 -23.46
C LEU A 320 7.91 10.07 -24.04
N ASN A 321 7.32 11.23 -24.38
CA ASN A 321 8.06 12.32 -24.99
C ASN A 321 9.03 12.96 -23.98
N CYS A 322 8.61 13.15 -22.74
CA CYS A 322 9.50 13.64 -21.68
C CYS A 322 10.72 12.73 -21.50
N PHE A 323 10.51 11.41 -21.39
CA PHE A 323 11.63 10.46 -21.25
C PHE A 323 12.58 10.52 -22.45
N THR A 324 12.06 10.48 -23.67
CA THR A 324 12.89 10.56 -24.88
C THR A 324 13.68 11.88 -24.94
N GLN A 325 13.02 13.03 -24.74
CA GLN A 325 13.69 14.33 -24.84
C GLN A 325 14.74 14.52 -23.74
N SER A 326 14.49 14.00 -22.54
CA SER A 326 15.45 14.05 -21.43
C SER A 326 16.72 13.24 -21.75
N ILE A 327 16.56 12.02 -22.28
CA ILE A 327 17.70 11.20 -22.73
C ILE A 327 18.48 11.93 -23.82
N LEU A 328 17.80 12.52 -24.81
CA LEU A 328 18.47 13.25 -25.90
C LEU A 328 19.20 14.51 -25.42
N LYS A 329 18.65 15.24 -24.43
CA LYS A 329 19.33 16.39 -23.83
C LYS A 329 20.63 15.97 -23.17
N ILE A 330 20.61 14.91 -22.36
CA ILE A 330 21.80 14.36 -21.71
C ILE A 330 22.82 13.87 -22.75
N TYR A 331 22.36 13.18 -23.80
CA TYR A 331 23.21 12.69 -24.87
C TYR A 331 23.90 13.82 -25.66
N ARG A 332 23.18 14.91 -25.95
CA ARG A 332 23.67 16.03 -26.79
C ARG A 332 24.53 17.02 -26.02
N ASP A 333 24.26 17.24 -24.74
CA ASP A 333 24.98 18.19 -23.90
C ASP A 333 25.79 17.47 -22.81
N LYS A 334 27.07 17.24 -23.11
CA LYS A 334 28.00 16.55 -22.21
C LYS A 334 28.27 17.33 -20.92
N ASN A 335 28.28 18.66 -20.99
CA ASN A 335 28.50 19.51 -19.83
C ASN A 335 27.29 19.43 -18.89
N LEU A 336 26.07 19.46 -19.44
CA LEU A 336 24.85 19.21 -18.69
C LEU A 336 24.88 17.82 -18.05
N ALA A 337 25.24 16.78 -18.79
CA ALA A 337 25.33 15.42 -18.26
C ALA A 337 26.31 15.33 -17.09
N GLN A 338 27.53 15.87 -17.24
CA GLN A 338 28.54 15.91 -16.18
C GLN A 338 28.04 16.65 -14.94
N LYS A 339 27.49 17.85 -15.13
CA LYS A 339 26.97 18.68 -14.04
C LYS A 339 25.81 18.00 -13.32
N MET A 340 24.86 17.43 -14.07
CA MET A 340 23.71 16.73 -13.50
C MET A 340 24.15 15.49 -12.71
N GLY A 341 25.06 14.68 -13.27
CA GLY A 341 25.59 13.50 -12.59
C GLY A 341 26.33 13.86 -11.30
N GLN A 342 27.13 14.94 -11.30
CA GLN A 342 27.82 15.41 -10.10
C GLN A 342 26.82 15.92 -9.03
N SER A 343 25.83 16.72 -9.42
CA SER A 343 24.78 17.19 -8.50
C SER A 343 23.96 16.00 -7.93
N ALA A 344 23.63 15.02 -8.77
CA ALA A 344 22.95 13.79 -8.36
C ALA A 344 23.77 13.02 -7.33
N ARG A 345 25.08 12.90 -7.54
CA ARG A 345 26.01 12.26 -6.60
C ARG A 345 26.01 12.96 -5.25
N GLU A 346 26.21 14.27 -5.24
CA GLU A 346 26.20 15.06 -4.01
C GLU A 346 24.86 14.94 -3.28
N SER A 347 23.75 14.99 -4.01
CA SER A 347 22.43 14.85 -3.41
C SER A 347 22.15 13.45 -2.86
N ALA A 348 22.56 12.41 -3.58
CA ALA A 348 22.45 11.03 -3.12
C ALA A 348 23.24 10.84 -1.81
N TYR A 349 24.50 11.30 -1.75
CA TYR A 349 25.33 11.20 -0.55
C TYR A 349 24.76 11.93 0.66
N ARG A 350 24.17 13.12 0.47
CA ARG A 350 23.51 13.87 1.56
C ARG A 350 22.34 13.11 2.20
N HIS A 351 21.69 12.24 1.43
CA HIS A 351 20.53 11.46 1.87
C HIS A 351 20.88 10.03 2.30
N LEU A 352 22.13 9.59 2.12
CA LEU A 352 22.59 8.32 2.68
C LEU A 352 22.75 8.44 4.19
N GLN A 353 22.32 7.40 4.89
CA GLN A 353 22.50 7.29 6.33
C GLN A 353 23.61 6.31 6.64
N SER A 354 24.38 6.60 7.69
CA SER A 354 25.32 5.62 8.23
C SER A 354 24.56 4.42 8.82
N GLU A 355 25.21 3.26 8.84
CA GLU A 355 24.65 2.05 9.45
C GLU A 355 24.20 2.30 10.89
N LYS A 356 25.07 2.98 11.65
CA LYS A 356 24.86 3.31 13.06
C LYS A 356 23.64 4.20 13.25
N ASP A 357 23.52 5.26 12.45
CA ASP A 357 22.40 6.20 12.56
C ASP A 357 21.08 5.57 12.12
N TYR A 358 21.10 4.76 11.05
CA TYR A 358 19.92 4.03 10.61
C TYR A 358 19.40 3.08 11.71
N PHE A 359 20.29 2.28 12.32
CA PHE A 359 19.90 1.38 13.39
C PHE A 359 19.41 2.11 14.63
N LYS A 360 20.04 3.23 15.00
CA LYS A 360 19.58 4.10 16.08
C LYS A 360 18.18 4.63 15.79
N ASN A 361 17.96 5.23 14.63
CA ASN A 361 16.66 5.80 14.23
C ASN A 361 15.58 4.71 14.13
N TYR A 362 15.94 3.50 13.70
CA TYR A 362 15.05 2.35 13.69
C TYR A 362 14.63 1.94 15.11
N ALA A 363 15.59 1.85 16.03
CA ALA A 363 15.33 1.60 17.45
C ALA A 363 14.42 2.66 18.06
N ASP A 364 14.70 3.94 17.75
CA ASP A 364 13.97 5.09 18.25
C ASP A 364 12.52 5.06 17.78
N SER A 365 12.26 4.79 16.49
CA SER A 365 10.90 4.65 15.94
C SER A 365 10.09 3.59 16.70
N ILE A 366 10.68 2.42 16.97
CA ILE A 366 10.00 1.35 17.71
C ILE A 366 9.81 1.74 19.18
N THR A 367 10.83 2.28 19.84
CA THR A 367 10.79 2.64 21.26
C THR A 367 9.78 3.76 21.52
N LYS A 368 9.71 4.78 20.64
CA LYS A 368 8.70 5.85 20.70
C LYS A 368 7.26 5.33 20.53
N THR A 369 7.06 4.10 20.06
CA THR A 369 5.73 3.46 20.00
C THR A 369 5.19 3.15 21.41
N VAL A 370 6.08 2.89 22.38
CA VAL A 370 5.72 2.65 23.78
C VAL A 370 5.45 3.96 24.53
N VAL A 371 6.13 5.04 24.13
CA VAL A 371 6.02 6.36 24.79
C VAL A 371 4.58 6.89 24.64
N GLY A 372 3.91 7.08 25.78
CA GLY A 372 2.51 7.55 25.82
C GLY A 372 1.46 6.46 25.53
N PHE A 373 1.87 5.20 25.32
CA PHE A 373 0.94 4.10 25.12
C PHE A 373 0.18 3.80 26.41
N LYS A 374 -1.14 3.98 26.39
CA LYS A 374 -2.02 3.68 27.53
C LYS A 374 -2.54 2.25 27.43
N LYS A 375 -2.10 1.37 28.34
CA LYS A 375 -2.71 0.04 28.51
C LYS A 375 -4.16 0.22 28.97
N ILE A 376 -5.10 -0.25 28.17
CA ILE A 376 -6.54 -0.21 28.45
C ILE A 376 -7.12 -1.62 28.54
N ASN A 377 -8.23 -1.77 29.26
CA ASN A 377 -8.88 -3.07 29.44
C ASN A 377 -9.44 -3.62 28.11
N PHE A 378 -9.81 -4.91 28.10
CA PHE A 378 -10.27 -5.59 26.88
C PHE A 378 -11.55 -4.98 26.28
N ILE A 379 -12.49 -4.55 27.12
CA ILE A 379 -13.77 -3.97 26.68
C ILE A 379 -13.52 -2.63 25.95
N SER A 380 -12.68 -1.76 26.53
CA SER A 380 -12.28 -0.50 25.90
C SER A 380 -11.54 -0.74 24.58
N ARG A 381 -10.73 -1.80 24.48
CA ARG A 381 -10.08 -2.19 23.21
C ARG A 381 -11.09 -2.58 22.14
N ILE A 382 -12.10 -3.37 22.48
CA ILE A 382 -13.19 -3.72 21.55
C ILE A 382 -13.91 -2.47 21.07
N PHE A 383 -14.23 -1.55 21.98
CA PHE A 383 -14.90 -0.29 21.62
C PHE A 383 -14.05 0.55 20.65
N ASN A 384 -12.76 0.74 20.95
CA ASN A 384 -11.84 1.48 20.08
C ASN A 384 -11.67 0.82 18.72
N PHE A 385 -11.56 -0.52 18.69
CA PHE A 385 -11.47 -1.28 17.44
C PHE A 385 -12.73 -1.10 16.58
N LYS A 386 -13.92 -1.28 17.17
CA LYS A 386 -15.21 -1.08 16.48
C LYS A 386 -15.36 0.35 15.97
N LYS A 387 -15.04 1.35 16.79
CA LYS A 387 -15.06 2.77 16.40
C LYS A 387 -14.14 3.05 15.23
N THR A 388 -12.93 2.49 15.26
CA THR A 388 -11.94 2.66 14.17
C THR A 388 -12.40 1.97 12.89
N ALA A 389 -12.94 0.75 12.99
CA ALA A 389 -13.50 0.02 11.86
C ALA A 389 -14.66 0.78 11.23
N PHE A 390 -15.60 1.28 12.04
CA PHE A 390 -16.71 2.11 11.58
C PHE A 390 -16.22 3.35 10.80
N ASN A 391 -15.20 4.05 11.33
CA ASN A 391 -14.67 5.24 10.67
C ASN A 391 -13.90 4.95 9.37
N SER A 392 -13.40 3.73 9.20
CA SER A 392 -12.57 3.33 8.06
C SER A 392 -13.38 2.69 6.93
N PHE A 393 -14.30 1.78 7.26
CA PHE A 393 -15.03 1.00 6.26
C PHE A 393 -16.39 1.65 5.91
N MET A 394 -16.48 2.24 4.71
CA MET A 394 -17.73 2.84 4.21
C MET A 394 -18.90 1.84 4.17
N ALA A 395 -18.67 0.62 3.68
CA ALA A 395 -19.69 -0.42 3.62
C ALA A 395 -20.21 -0.81 5.01
N LEU A 396 -19.34 -0.80 6.03
CA LEU A 396 -19.75 -1.07 7.41
C LEU A 396 -20.64 0.05 7.95
N ARG A 397 -20.31 1.33 7.67
CA ARG A 397 -21.18 2.45 8.02
C ARG A 397 -22.54 2.33 7.34
N TYR A 398 -22.54 2.02 6.05
CA TYR A 398 -23.75 1.83 5.27
C TYR A 398 -24.68 0.79 5.89
N PHE A 399 -24.13 -0.38 6.19
CA PHE A 399 -24.87 -1.48 6.80
C PHE A 399 -25.45 -1.11 8.18
N ILE A 400 -24.62 -0.52 9.06
CA ILE A 400 -25.06 -0.14 10.41
C ILE A 400 -26.12 0.96 10.35
N CYS A 401 -25.97 1.97 9.49
CA CYS A 401 -26.98 3.03 9.33
C CYS A 401 -28.30 2.48 8.78
N GLY A 402 -28.24 1.47 7.89
CA GLY A 402 -29.43 0.74 7.43
C GLY A 402 -30.16 0.01 8.57
N ILE A 403 -29.42 -0.68 9.44
CA ILE A 403 -29.99 -1.32 10.64
C ILE A 403 -30.64 -0.26 11.57
N THR A 404 -29.96 0.87 11.78
CA THR A 404 -30.50 1.96 12.60
C THR A 404 -31.80 2.52 12.02
N ALA A 405 -31.89 2.70 10.69
CA ALA A 405 -33.11 3.15 10.05
C ALA A 405 -34.26 2.14 10.22
N ALA A 406 -33.98 0.84 10.03
CA ALA A 406 -34.97 -0.22 10.23
C ALA A 406 -35.47 -0.28 11.68
N ALA A 407 -34.56 -0.20 12.66
CA ALA A 407 -34.92 -0.14 14.07
C ALA A 407 -35.77 1.11 14.38
N THR A 408 -35.43 2.25 13.79
CA THR A 408 -36.20 3.48 13.95
C THR A 408 -37.62 3.32 13.41
N ASN A 409 -37.80 2.65 12.27
CA ASN A 409 -39.14 2.36 11.74
C ASN A 409 -39.99 1.58 12.76
N ILE A 410 -39.45 0.46 13.28
CA ILE A 410 -40.17 -0.39 14.25
C ILE A 410 -40.52 0.39 15.53
N ILE A 411 -39.55 1.16 16.05
CA ILE A 411 -39.76 1.98 17.25
C ILE A 411 -40.81 3.07 16.99
N SER A 412 -40.76 3.71 15.83
CA SER A 412 -41.76 4.72 15.45
C SER A 412 -43.17 4.13 15.31
N ILE A 413 -43.32 2.93 14.75
CA ILE A 413 -44.63 2.25 14.69
C ILE A 413 -45.19 2.04 16.10
N TYR A 414 -44.37 1.51 17.02
CA TYR A 414 -44.76 1.31 18.42
C TYR A 414 -45.15 2.62 19.09
N ILE A 415 -44.34 3.66 18.95
CA ILE A 415 -44.64 4.98 19.53
C ILE A 415 -45.97 5.51 19.01
N PHE A 416 -46.19 5.51 17.70
CA PHE A 416 -47.43 6.07 17.14
C PHE A 416 -48.66 5.23 17.47
N THR A 417 -48.53 3.90 17.53
CA THR A 417 -49.66 3.00 17.80
C THR A 417 -49.97 2.92 19.28
N ASP A 418 -48.99 2.63 20.13
CA ASP A 418 -49.21 2.33 21.55
C ASP A 418 -49.11 3.57 22.46
N VAL A 419 -48.39 4.62 22.06
CA VAL A 419 -48.25 5.83 22.89
C VAL A 419 -49.21 6.93 22.44
N PHE A 420 -49.39 7.11 21.14
CA PHE A 420 -50.27 8.15 20.58
C PHE A 420 -51.64 7.64 20.12
N ASP A 421 -51.90 6.34 20.24
CA ASP A 421 -53.18 5.70 19.87
C ASP A 421 -53.61 5.98 18.41
N ILE A 422 -52.62 6.11 17.51
CA ILE A 422 -52.84 6.29 16.08
C ILE A 422 -53.04 4.92 15.44
N TRP A 423 -54.04 4.81 14.56
CA TRP A 423 -54.33 3.59 13.82
C TRP A 423 -53.09 3.05 13.09
N TYR A 424 -52.82 1.75 13.25
CA TYR A 424 -51.55 1.11 12.86
C TYR A 424 -51.13 1.35 11.40
N LEU A 425 -52.08 1.46 10.47
CA LEU A 425 -51.81 1.74 9.07
C LEU A 425 -51.30 3.18 8.87
N TYR A 426 -51.89 4.18 9.55
CA TYR A 426 -51.34 5.53 9.56
C TYR A 426 -49.99 5.59 10.27
N SER A 427 -49.85 4.90 11.41
CA SER A 427 -48.58 4.76 12.13
C SER A 427 -47.48 4.18 11.24
N SER A 428 -47.80 3.18 10.42
CA SER A 428 -46.84 2.55 9.50
C SER A 428 -46.34 3.51 8.42
N ILE A 429 -47.22 4.36 7.87
CA ILE A 429 -46.87 5.35 6.85
C ILE A 429 -45.98 6.44 7.47
N ILE A 430 -46.37 6.98 8.62
CA ILE A 430 -45.60 8.03 9.31
C ILE A 430 -44.23 7.48 9.73
N ALA A 431 -44.19 6.29 10.33
CA ALA A 431 -42.94 5.65 10.72
C ALA A 431 -42.00 5.38 9.54
N PHE A 432 -42.54 4.97 8.39
CA PHE A 432 -41.76 4.80 7.17
C PHE A 432 -41.14 6.13 6.72
N LEU A 433 -41.92 7.23 6.70
CA LEU A 433 -41.40 8.56 6.32
C LEU A 433 -40.31 9.05 7.28
N VAL A 434 -40.50 8.86 8.59
CA VAL A 434 -39.51 9.20 9.63
C VAL A 434 -38.23 8.39 9.44
N SER A 435 -38.35 7.07 9.28
CA SER A 435 -37.22 6.17 9.03
C SER A 435 -36.48 6.54 7.75
N LEU A 436 -37.20 6.89 6.69
CA LEU A 436 -36.62 7.29 5.41
C LEU A 436 -35.83 8.60 5.53
N LEU A 437 -36.35 9.59 6.27
CA LEU A 437 -35.65 10.84 6.54
C LEU A 437 -34.38 10.61 7.37
N ILE A 438 -34.48 9.80 8.44
CA ILE A 438 -33.32 9.45 9.29
C ILE A 438 -32.28 8.67 8.49
N SER A 439 -32.72 7.72 7.66
CA SER A 439 -31.85 6.99 6.74
C SER A 439 -31.11 7.96 5.82
N PHE A 440 -31.81 8.89 5.17
CA PHE A 440 -31.18 9.89 4.31
C PHE A 440 -30.10 10.71 5.05
N ILE A 441 -30.40 11.21 6.25
CA ILE A 441 -29.46 11.99 7.07
C ILE A 441 -28.22 11.16 7.43
N LEU A 442 -28.41 9.93 7.90
CA LEU A 442 -27.31 9.03 8.26
C LEU A 442 -26.47 8.67 7.03
N GLN A 443 -27.09 8.38 5.89
CA GLN A 443 -26.39 8.05 4.66
C GLN A 443 -25.53 9.24 4.19
N LYS A 444 -26.12 10.43 4.10
CA LYS A 444 -25.42 11.65 3.65
C LYS A 444 -24.22 11.99 4.54
N PHE A 445 -24.46 12.19 5.84
CA PHE A 445 -23.45 12.75 6.73
C PHE A 445 -22.52 11.71 7.36
N VAL A 446 -23.03 10.51 7.68
CA VAL A 446 -22.24 9.48 8.37
C VAL A 446 -21.57 8.53 7.38
N VAL A 447 -22.32 8.00 6.41
CA VAL A 447 -21.79 6.99 5.47
C VAL A 447 -20.89 7.62 4.43
N PHE A 448 -21.42 8.59 3.67
CA PHE A 448 -20.75 9.23 2.55
C PHE A 448 -19.95 10.48 2.92
N LYS A 449 -20.14 11.02 4.14
CA LYS A 449 -19.45 12.22 4.64
C LYS A 449 -19.56 13.39 3.65
N ASP A 450 -20.76 13.55 3.09
CA ASP A 450 -21.15 14.68 2.25
C ASP A 450 -21.73 15.77 3.15
N ILE A 451 -20.93 16.81 3.38
CA ILE A 451 -21.25 17.92 4.29
C ILE A 451 -21.98 19.04 3.56
N GLU A 452 -22.03 19.01 2.22
CA GLU A 452 -22.56 20.11 1.43
C GLU A 452 -24.09 20.14 1.47
N THR A 453 -24.67 21.30 1.77
CA THR A 453 -26.13 21.43 1.99
C THR A 453 -26.89 22.01 0.80
N ARG A 454 -26.20 22.58 -0.20
CA ARG A 454 -26.81 23.35 -1.30
C ARG A 454 -27.84 22.57 -2.11
N ASN A 455 -27.60 21.27 -2.33
CA ASN A 455 -28.45 20.42 -3.17
C ASN A 455 -29.26 19.38 -2.38
N ILE A 456 -29.49 19.61 -1.08
CA ILE A 456 -30.07 18.60 -0.18
C ILE A 456 -31.46 18.13 -0.64
N HIS A 457 -32.29 19.03 -1.17
CA HIS A 457 -33.63 18.67 -1.65
C HIS A 457 -33.56 17.77 -2.88
N GLN A 458 -32.71 18.10 -3.86
CA GLN A 458 -32.53 17.27 -5.05
C GLN A 458 -31.95 15.89 -4.69
N GLN A 459 -31.02 15.85 -3.75
CA GLN A 459 -30.46 14.59 -3.24
C GLN A 459 -31.53 13.76 -2.51
N PHE A 460 -32.38 14.38 -1.70
CA PHE A 460 -33.48 13.68 -1.03
C PHE A 460 -34.49 13.13 -2.04
N SER A 461 -34.87 13.90 -3.06
CA SER A 461 -35.79 13.43 -4.11
C SER A 461 -35.20 12.24 -4.87
N LYS A 462 -33.92 12.29 -5.26
CA LYS A 462 -33.24 11.14 -5.88
C LYS A 462 -33.18 9.94 -4.94
N PHE A 463 -32.92 10.18 -3.65
CA PHE A 463 -32.85 9.12 -2.63
C PHE A 463 -34.21 8.43 -2.46
N PHE A 464 -35.28 9.21 -2.44
CA PHE A 464 -36.67 8.74 -2.38
C PHE A 464 -37.02 7.86 -3.59
N ILE A 465 -36.67 8.31 -4.80
CA ILE A 465 -36.86 7.53 -6.04
C ILE A 465 -36.12 6.19 -5.97
N VAL A 466 -34.86 6.20 -5.53
CA VAL A 466 -34.07 4.96 -5.39
C VAL A 466 -34.69 4.03 -4.34
N ALA A 467 -35.22 4.56 -3.23
CA ALA A 467 -35.92 3.76 -2.24
C ALA A 467 -37.16 3.06 -2.82
N ILE A 468 -37.99 3.77 -3.60
CA ILE A 468 -39.15 3.19 -4.29
C ILE A 468 -38.71 2.11 -5.28
N LEU A 469 -37.72 2.40 -6.11
CA LEU A 469 -37.17 1.41 -7.05
C LEU A 469 -36.66 0.16 -6.31
N GLY A 470 -36.03 0.34 -5.15
CA GLY A 470 -35.60 -0.77 -4.29
C GLY A 470 -36.76 -1.66 -3.83
N VAL A 471 -37.91 -1.08 -3.47
CA VAL A 471 -39.12 -1.86 -3.12
C VAL A 471 -39.62 -2.64 -4.33
N ILE A 472 -39.70 -2.01 -5.51
CA ILE A 472 -40.13 -2.67 -6.75
C ILE A 472 -39.18 -3.82 -7.10
N THR A 473 -37.86 -3.57 -7.08
CA THR A 473 -36.84 -4.60 -7.34
C THR A 473 -36.93 -5.73 -6.32
N ASN A 474 -37.15 -5.45 -5.03
CA ASN A 474 -37.33 -6.48 -4.01
C ASN A 474 -38.50 -7.41 -4.36
N THR A 475 -39.65 -6.84 -4.68
CA THR A 475 -40.87 -7.60 -5.02
C THR A 475 -40.66 -8.47 -6.26
N ILE A 476 -40.06 -7.91 -7.32
CA ILE A 476 -39.76 -8.65 -8.55
C ILE A 476 -38.80 -9.81 -8.25
N LEU A 477 -37.70 -9.56 -7.52
CA LEU A 477 -36.73 -10.61 -7.20
C LEU A 477 -37.33 -11.74 -6.36
N ILE A 478 -38.18 -11.43 -5.39
CA ILE A 478 -38.86 -12.45 -4.59
C ILE A 478 -39.76 -13.31 -5.48
N SER A 479 -40.59 -12.68 -6.32
CA SER A 479 -41.48 -13.40 -7.26
C SER A 479 -40.65 -14.29 -8.19
N LEU A 480 -39.57 -13.79 -8.80
CA LEU A 480 -38.67 -14.59 -9.63
C LEU A 480 -38.08 -15.78 -8.86
N CYS A 481 -37.52 -15.56 -7.66
CA CYS A 481 -36.93 -16.62 -6.86
C CYS A 481 -37.94 -17.70 -6.46
N VAL A 482 -39.17 -17.32 -6.08
CA VAL A 482 -40.20 -18.25 -5.62
C VAL A 482 -40.86 -18.96 -6.80
N GLU A 483 -41.34 -18.22 -7.80
CA GLU A 483 -42.16 -18.75 -8.89
C GLU A 483 -41.34 -19.46 -9.96
N ILE A 484 -40.15 -18.94 -10.29
CA ILE A 484 -39.31 -19.50 -11.36
C ILE A 484 -38.32 -20.52 -10.81
N PHE A 485 -37.64 -20.18 -9.71
CA PHE A 485 -36.56 -21.01 -9.17
C PHE A 485 -37.01 -21.94 -8.03
N GLY A 486 -38.26 -21.85 -7.58
CA GLY A 486 -38.79 -22.70 -6.50
C GLY A 486 -38.09 -22.47 -5.15
N ILE A 487 -37.45 -21.32 -4.95
CA ILE A 487 -36.72 -21.00 -3.73
C ILE A 487 -37.71 -20.61 -2.63
N TRP A 488 -37.48 -21.13 -1.42
CA TRP A 488 -38.29 -20.81 -0.25
C TRP A 488 -38.35 -19.29 0.02
N TYR A 489 -39.55 -18.73 0.20
CA TYR A 489 -39.81 -17.29 0.21
C TYR A 489 -38.97 -16.48 1.21
N VAL A 490 -38.67 -17.03 2.39
CA VAL A 490 -37.79 -16.36 3.38
C VAL A 490 -36.35 -16.27 2.87
N PHE A 491 -35.85 -17.33 2.23
CA PHE A 491 -34.54 -17.29 1.60
C PHE A 491 -34.51 -16.34 0.40
N SER A 492 -35.58 -16.33 -0.40
CA SER A 492 -35.79 -15.35 -1.48
C SER A 492 -35.76 -13.91 -0.95
N GLN A 493 -36.37 -13.63 0.20
CA GLN A 493 -36.34 -12.31 0.86
C GLN A 493 -34.92 -11.90 1.29
N ILE A 494 -34.10 -12.84 1.77
CA ILE A 494 -32.70 -12.57 2.13
C ILE A 494 -31.88 -12.23 0.87
N ILE A 495 -32.04 -13.00 -0.20
CA ILE A 495 -31.35 -12.76 -1.48
C ILE A 495 -31.75 -11.41 -2.07
N ALA A 496 -33.06 -11.15 -2.19
CA ALA A 496 -33.60 -9.90 -2.72
C ALA A 496 -33.14 -8.70 -1.89
N GLY A 497 -33.21 -8.82 -0.56
CA GLY A 497 -32.73 -7.78 0.36
C GLY A 497 -31.25 -7.47 0.18
N PHE A 498 -30.39 -8.49 0.01
CA PHE A 498 -28.97 -8.29 -0.24
C PHE A 498 -28.71 -7.59 -1.58
N PHE A 499 -29.45 -7.95 -2.64
CA PHE A 499 -29.31 -7.31 -3.94
C PHE A 499 -29.75 -5.84 -3.91
N VAL A 500 -30.91 -5.55 -3.31
CA VAL A 500 -31.42 -4.19 -3.14
C VAL A 500 -30.45 -3.35 -2.29
N MET A 501 -29.87 -3.94 -1.25
CA MET A 501 -28.84 -3.28 -0.43
C MET A 501 -27.63 -2.84 -1.28
N ILE A 502 -27.13 -3.70 -2.18
CA ILE A 502 -26.02 -3.39 -3.10
C ILE A 502 -26.43 -2.34 -4.12
N GLN A 503 -27.60 -2.49 -4.76
CA GLN A 503 -28.14 -1.54 -5.73
C GLN A 503 -28.26 -0.14 -5.13
N ASN A 504 -28.81 -0.04 -3.92
CA ASN A 504 -28.95 1.22 -3.20
C ASN A 504 -27.58 1.81 -2.87
N PHE A 505 -26.64 0.99 -2.39
CA PHE A 505 -25.28 1.46 -2.10
C PHE A 505 -24.58 2.06 -3.33
N ILE A 506 -24.64 1.36 -4.47
CA ILE A 506 -24.08 1.84 -5.75
C ILE A 506 -24.78 3.14 -6.16
N SER A 507 -26.12 3.15 -6.08
CA SER A 507 -26.93 4.30 -6.47
C SER A 507 -26.57 5.55 -5.67
N TYR A 508 -26.50 5.40 -4.34
CA TYR A 508 -26.18 6.49 -3.43
C TYR A 508 -24.76 7.00 -3.65
N LYS A 509 -23.80 6.09 -3.82
CA LYS A 509 -22.38 6.43 -3.98
C LYS A 509 -22.11 7.23 -5.26
N PHE A 510 -22.66 6.80 -6.39
CA PHE A 510 -22.29 7.34 -7.70
C PHE A 510 -23.25 8.41 -8.24
N PHE A 511 -24.54 8.36 -7.88
CA PHE A 511 -25.55 9.25 -8.47
C PHE A 511 -26.13 10.28 -7.49
N ILE A 512 -26.01 10.08 -6.16
CA ILE A 512 -26.62 10.97 -5.17
C ILE A 512 -25.59 11.76 -4.38
N PHE A 513 -24.67 11.08 -3.69
CA PHE A 513 -23.68 11.66 -2.79
C PHE A 513 -22.27 11.70 -3.40
N ASN A 514 -22.19 11.72 -4.73
CA ASN A 514 -20.91 11.83 -5.40
C ASN A 514 -20.33 13.23 -5.15
N LYS A 515 -19.09 13.29 -4.66
CA LYS A 515 -18.35 14.55 -4.54
C LYS A 515 -17.88 14.91 -5.94
N SER A 516 -18.63 15.77 -6.63
CA SER A 516 -18.15 16.45 -7.85
C SER A 516 -17.02 17.40 -7.51
#